data_AF-A0A315QQY2-F1
#
_entry.id   AF-A0A315QQY2-F1
#
_cell.length_a   1.000
_cell.length_b   1.000
_cell.length_c   1.000
_cell.angle_alpha   90.00
_cell.angle_beta   90.00
_cell.angle_gamma   90.00
#
_symmetry.space_group_name_H-M   'P 1'
#
loop_
_entity.id
_entity.type
_entity.pdbx_description
1 polymer ?
#
loop_
_entity_poly.entity_id
_entity_poly.type
_entity_poly.pdbx_seq_one_letter_code
_entity_poly.pdbx_strand_id
1 'polypeptide(L)'
;MKINKKKVYRLCKELDILRPQRKIKKIRPKKIAKQEEITEPNQLWQMDLKYGYIDGTDQFFFQMSVIDVFDKTVIDYHLGLSCKA
;
A
#
# COMPACT_ATOMS: atom_id res chain seq x y z
N MET A 1 -7.81 33.15 -30.24
CA MET A 1 -8.06 31.69 -30.40
C MET A 1 -7.44 30.95 -29.22
N LYS A 2 -8.21 30.45 -28.25
CA LYS A 2 -7.65 29.69 -27.10
C LYS A 2 -7.55 28.21 -27.48
N ILE A 3 -6.33 27.71 -27.65
CA ILE A 3 -6.10 26.27 -27.84
C ILE A 3 -6.19 25.56 -26.48
N ASN A 4 -7.00 24.49 -26.42
CA ASN A 4 -7.10 23.63 -25.23
C ASN A 4 -5.90 22.65 -25.17
N LYS A 5 -5.50 22.22 -23.97
CA LYS A 5 -4.46 21.22 -23.69
C LYS A 5 -4.61 19.95 -24.55
N LYS A 6 -5.84 19.45 -24.76
CA LYS A 6 -6.10 18.30 -25.63
C LYS A 6 -5.68 18.55 -27.09
N LYS A 7 -5.93 19.76 -27.59
CA LYS A 7 -5.58 20.15 -28.97
C LYS A 7 -4.07 20.33 -29.12
N VAL A 8 -3.38 20.88 -28.11
CA VAL A 8 -1.90 20.91 -28.05
C VAL A 8 -1.33 19.49 -28.17
N TYR A 9 -1.84 18.55 -27.36
CA TYR A 9 -1.36 17.17 -27.37
C TYR A 9 -1.49 16.50 -28.75
N ARG A 10 -2.63 16.69 -29.42
CA ARG A 10 -2.89 16.13 -30.76
C ARG A 10 -1.91 16.69 -31.81
N LEU A 11 -1.67 18.00 -31.80
CA LEU A 11 -0.71 18.63 -32.70
C LEU A 11 0.72 18.12 -32.46
N CYS A 12 1.14 18.00 -31.19
CA CYS A 12 2.45 17.43 -30.86
C CYS A 12 2.58 15.97 -31.29
N LYS A 13 1.48 15.21 -31.27
CA LYS A 13 1.43 13.82 -31.77
C LYS A 13 1.57 13.75 -33.28
N GLU A 14 0.88 14.62 -34.02
CA GLU A 14 0.96 14.70 -35.49
C GLU A 14 2.35 15.13 -35.96
N LEU A 15 3.02 16.01 -35.21
CA LEU A 15 4.38 16.48 -35.48
C LEU A 15 5.49 15.52 -34.99
N ASP A 16 5.14 14.39 -34.36
CA ASP A 16 6.07 13.42 -33.76
C ASP A 16 7.07 14.04 -32.75
N ILE A 17 6.65 15.08 -32.02
CA ILE A 17 7.46 15.78 -31.01
C ILE A 17 7.06 15.41 -29.57
N LEU A 18 6.22 14.38 -29.40
CA LEU A 18 5.83 13.92 -28.06
C LEU A 18 7.03 13.29 -27.35
N ARG A 19 7.13 13.57 -26.05
CA ARG A 19 8.07 12.83 -25.19
C ARG A 19 7.66 11.35 -25.14
N PRO A 20 8.61 10.42 -25.03
CA PRO A 20 8.31 9.01 -24.86
C PRO A 20 7.44 8.79 -23.63
N GLN A 21 6.49 7.86 -23.73
CA GLN A 21 5.63 7.48 -22.61
C GLN A 21 6.50 7.04 -21.42
N ARG A 22 6.17 7.56 -20.23
CA ARG A 22 6.86 7.19 -18.99
C ARG A 22 6.76 5.67 -18.79
N LYS A 23 7.91 4.99 -18.78
CA LYS A 23 8.00 3.57 -18.43
C LYS A 23 7.89 3.43 -16.90
N ILE A 24 6.85 2.75 -16.42
CA ILE A 24 6.70 2.41 -15.01
C ILE A 24 7.63 1.23 -14.72
N LYS A 25 8.65 1.43 -13.88
CA LYS A 25 9.51 0.34 -13.41
C LYS A 25 8.78 -0.43 -12.32
N LYS A 26 8.57 -1.73 -12.52
CA LYS A 26 8.10 -2.62 -11.45
C LYS A 26 9.21 -2.74 -10.41
N ILE A 27 8.95 -2.31 -9.17
CA ILE A 27 9.85 -2.55 -8.04
C ILE A 27 9.72 -4.03 -7.69
N ARG A 28 10.81 -4.80 -7.79
CA ARG A 28 10.86 -6.16 -7.26
C ARG A 28 11.52 -6.11 -5.87
N PRO A 29 10.96 -6.79 -4.85
CA PRO A 29 11.61 -6.86 -3.55
C PRO A 29 12.98 -7.54 -3.70
N LYS A 30 14.02 -6.94 -3.11
CA LYS A 30 15.41 -7.46 -3.19
C LYS A 30 15.63 -8.73 -2.38
N LYS A 31 14.78 -8.99 -1.38
CA LYS A 31 14.81 -10.18 -0.54
C LYS A 31 13.41 -10.79 -0.53
N ILE A 32 13.34 -12.08 -0.82
CA ILE A 32 12.12 -12.87 -0.70
C ILE A 32 11.97 -13.22 0.79
N ALA A 33 10.74 -13.25 1.30
CA ALA A 33 10.48 -13.71 2.65
C ALA A 33 10.98 -15.15 2.82
N LYS A 34 11.68 -15.42 3.93
CA LYS A 34 12.09 -16.77 4.28
C LYS A 34 10.83 -17.55 4.69
N GLN A 35 10.61 -18.69 4.07
CA GLN A 35 9.56 -19.60 4.50
C GLN A 35 10.05 -20.33 5.76
N GLU A 36 9.26 -20.27 6.82
CA GLU A 36 9.47 -21.04 8.05
C GLU A 36 8.30 -22.00 8.23
N GLU A 37 8.62 -23.23 8.64
CA GLU A 37 7.61 -24.22 8.98
C GLU A 37 7.17 -23.97 10.43
N ILE A 38 5.87 -23.84 10.64
CA ILE A 38 5.26 -23.47 11.92
C ILE A 38 4.35 -24.62 12.29
N THR A 39 4.69 -25.31 13.38
CA THR A 39 4.07 -26.56 13.79
C THR A 39 3.14 -26.40 14.98
N GLU A 40 3.31 -25.35 15.79
CA GLU A 40 2.57 -25.13 17.04
C GLU A 40 2.20 -23.64 17.24
N PRO A 41 1.18 -23.35 18.06
CA PRO A 41 0.87 -21.98 18.48
C PRO A 41 2.07 -21.31 19.18
N ASN A 42 2.16 -20.00 19.09
CA ASN A 42 3.17 -19.13 19.71
C ASN A 42 4.62 -19.34 19.25
N GLN A 43 4.84 -20.00 18.11
CA GLN A 43 6.17 -20.10 17.49
C GLN A 43 6.54 -18.88 16.65
N LEU A 44 5.55 -18.26 16.01
CA LEU A 44 5.73 -17.06 15.21
C LEU A 44 4.49 -16.17 15.28
N TRP A 45 4.72 -14.88 15.56
CA TRP A 45 3.67 -13.87 15.53
C TRP A 45 3.88 -12.92 14.36
N GLN A 46 2.79 -12.60 13.69
CA GLN A 46 2.72 -11.59 12.66
C GLN A 46 2.11 -10.32 13.23
N MET A 47 2.73 -9.18 12.93
CA MET A 47 2.14 -7.87 13.17
C MET A 47 1.58 -7.32 11.87
N ASP A 48 0.33 -6.87 11.91
CA ASP A 48 -0.34 -6.23 10.79
C ASP A 48 -0.89 -4.86 11.20
N LEU A 49 -0.60 -3.83 10.40
CA LEU A 49 -1.09 -2.46 10.61
C LEU A 49 -2.05 -2.10 9.48
N LYS A 50 -3.32 -1.90 9.84
CA LYS A 50 -4.35 -1.37 8.96
C LYS A 50 -4.69 0.06 9.37
N TYR A 51 -5.05 0.87 8.39
CA TYR A 51 -5.65 2.18 8.63
C TYR A 51 -6.94 2.30 7.82
N GLY A 52 -7.93 2.98 8.39
CA GLY A 52 -9.20 3.25 7.74
C GLY A 52 -9.58 4.72 7.91
N TYR A 53 -10.25 5.27 6.90
CA TYR A 53 -10.81 6.62 6.97
C TYR A 53 -12.14 6.57 7.73
N ILE A 54 -12.35 7.53 8.63
CA ILE A 54 -13.60 7.72 9.35
C ILE A 54 -14.40 8.76 8.59
N ASP A 55 -15.52 8.30 7.99
CA ASP A 55 -16.39 9.18 7.23
C ASP A 55 -16.98 10.30 8.09
N GLY A 56 -17.00 11.52 7.55
CA GLY A 56 -17.54 12.69 8.23
C GLY A 56 -16.64 13.33 9.30
N THR A 57 -15.48 12.75 9.65
CA THR A 57 -14.61 13.32 10.70
C THR A 57 -13.25 13.79 10.20
N ASP A 58 -12.96 13.63 8.91
CA ASP A 58 -11.66 13.89 8.28
C ASP A 58 -10.46 13.31 9.03
N GLN A 59 -10.66 12.13 9.63
CA GLN A 59 -9.67 11.45 10.45
C GLN A 59 -9.48 10.01 10.00
N PHE A 60 -8.32 9.44 10.35
CA PHE A 60 -8.02 8.04 10.15
C PHE A 60 -7.95 7.34 11.51
N PHE A 61 -8.39 6.08 11.55
CA PHE A 61 -8.04 5.16 12.63
C PHE A 61 -6.95 4.21 12.16
N PHE A 62 -6.19 3.71 13.14
CA PHE A 62 -5.15 2.72 12.97
C PHE A 62 -5.48 1.52 13.84
N GLN A 63 -5.47 0.34 13.24
CA GLN A 63 -5.56 -0.93 13.92
C GLN A 63 -4.24 -1.68 13.72
N MET A 64 -3.50 -1.87 14.80
CA MET A 64 -2.34 -2.76 14.82
C MET A 64 -2.76 -4.06 15.50
N SER A 65 -2.55 -5.20 14.84
CA SER A 65 -2.91 -6.51 15.39
C SER A 65 -1.70 -7.42 15.44
N VAL A 66 -1.53 -8.10 16.57
CA VAL A 66 -0.59 -9.21 16.76
C VAL A 66 -1.37 -10.49 16.55
N ILE A 67 -0.95 -11.28 15.56
CA ILE A 67 -1.67 -12.46 15.08
C ILE A 67 -0.73 -13.66 15.20
N ASP A 68 -1.22 -14.73 15.80
CA ASP A 68 -0.52 -16.01 15.78
C ASP A 68 -0.53 -16.59 14.36
N VAL A 69 0.64 -16.99 13.85
CA VAL A 69 0.74 -17.46 12.47
C VAL A 69 0.21 -18.89 12.30
N PHE A 70 0.21 -19.70 13.35
CA PHE A 70 -0.26 -21.09 13.29
C PHE A 70 -1.79 -21.16 13.24
N ASP A 71 -2.46 -20.60 14.25
CA ASP A 71 -3.93 -20.73 14.41
C ASP A 71 -4.73 -19.52 13.92
N LYS A 72 -4.04 -18.45 13.48
CA LYS A 72 -4.63 -17.18 12.99
C LYS A 72 -5.42 -16.42 14.05
N THR A 73 -5.25 -16.74 15.32
CA THR A 73 -5.88 -16.00 16.41
C THR A 73 -5.23 -14.63 16.58
N VAL A 74 -6.04 -13.62 16.90
CA VAL A 74 -5.54 -12.31 17.29
C VAL A 74 -5.19 -12.38 18.76
N ILE A 75 -3.89 -12.27 19.06
CA ILE A 75 -3.36 -12.34 20.42
C ILE A 75 -3.63 -11.03 21.14
N ASP A 76 -3.34 -9.92 20.46
CA ASP A 76 -3.54 -8.58 20.98
C ASP A 76 -3.73 -7.58 19.84
N TYR A 77 -4.32 -6.42 20.14
CA TYR A 77 -4.46 -5.34 19.19
C TYR A 77 -4.47 -3.98 19.86
N HIS A 78 -3.99 -2.98 19.10
CA HIS A 78 -4.17 -1.57 19.39
C HIS A 78 -5.11 -0.96 18.36
N LEU A 79 -6.12 -0.23 18.82
CA LEU A 79 -7.03 0.54 17.98
C LEU A 79 -7.04 1.99 18.46
N GLY A 80 -6.71 2.93 17.58
CA GLY A 80 -6.76 4.34 17.93
C GLY A 80 -6.54 5.30 16.77
N LEU A 81 -6.67 6.60 17.05
CA LEU A 81 -6.42 7.67 16.09
C LEU A 81 -4.91 7.89 15.82
N SER A 82 -4.05 7.24 16.60
CA SER A 82 -2.61 7.21 16.38
C SER A 82 -2.02 5.87 16.80
N CYS A 83 -0.95 5.44 16.12
CA CYS A 83 -0.16 4.26 16.45
C CYS A 83 1.31 4.71 16.50
N LYS A 84 1.85 4.89 17.71
CA LYS A 84 3.19 5.42 17.97
C LYS A 84 4.08 4.32 18.55
N ALA A 85 5.38 4.38 18.27
CA ALA A 85 6.40 3.50 18.81
C ALA A 85 7.00 4.05 20.11
#